data_AF-A0A3M9ZXP5-F1
#
_entry.id   AF-A0A3M9ZXP5-F1
#
_cell.length_a   1.000
_cell.length_b   1.000
_cell.length_c   1.000
_cell.angle_alpha   90.00
_cell.angle_beta   90.00
_cell.angle_gamma   90.00
#
_symmetry.space_group_name_H-M   'P 1'
#
loop_
_entity.id
_entity.type
_entity.pdbx_description
1 polymer ?
#
loop_
_entity_poly.entity_id
_entity_poly.type
_entity_poly.pdbx_seq_one_letter_code
_entity_poly.pdbx_strand_id
1 'polypeptide(L)'
;MIWPGMGDPTKRKKTLRFLAITAVIAISVGLASTFIQSYLSTDNPLKACINDRHTPYRITAILEIEVDGQRADIPAGIGMEAPSCHRSMYTLTNDGTIHAEWIEEYPFEIGHFLWIWDFPLRDMEQSKSAIYVDGTESPDFINHPFQDGLHYKAVFTSKAHDESKDSDFLPPEN
;
A
#
# COMPACT_ATOMS: atom_id res chain seq x y z
N MET A 1 -44.50 -7.00 5.90
CA MET A 1 -43.63 -7.83 6.77
C MET A 1 -44.01 -7.53 8.21
N ILE A 2 -44.65 -8.49 8.91
CA ILE A 2 -45.10 -8.31 10.30
C ILE A 2 -43.96 -8.79 11.20
N TRP A 3 -43.30 -7.87 11.90
CA TRP A 3 -42.22 -8.21 12.81
C TRP A 3 -42.74 -9.03 14.00
N PRO A 4 -42.11 -10.17 14.35
CA PRO A 4 -42.56 -11.01 15.45
C PRO A 4 -42.55 -10.23 16.77
N GLY A 5 -43.69 -10.21 17.47
CA GLY A 5 -43.86 -9.55 18.76
C GLY A 5 -44.37 -8.10 18.73
N MET A 6 -44.69 -7.54 17.55
CA MET A 6 -45.17 -6.14 17.44
C MET A 6 -46.70 -5.98 17.46
N GLY A 7 -47.47 -7.08 17.38
CA GLY A 7 -48.94 -7.08 17.39
C GLY A 7 -49.61 -7.03 18.77
N ASP A 8 -48.88 -7.33 19.86
CA ASP A 8 -49.35 -7.27 21.24
C ASP A 8 -48.65 -6.11 21.98
N PRO A 9 -49.39 -5.13 22.55
CA PRO A 9 -48.81 -3.93 23.17
C PRO A 9 -47.86 -4.24 24.34
N THR A 10 -48.06 -5.34 25.06
CA THR A 10 -47.20 -5.73 26.19
C THR A 10 -45.87 -6.34 25.73
N LYS A 11 -45.89 -7.09 24.62
CA LYS A 11 -44.70 -7.69 24.00
C LYS A 11 -43.92 -6.67 23.16
N ARG A 12 -44.61 -5.73 22.51
CA ARG A 12 -44.01 -4.63 21.73
C ARG A 12 -43.04 -3.78 22.56
N LYS A 13 -43.40 -3.44 23.81
CA LYS A 13 -42.53 -2.66 24.71
C LYS A 13 -41.24 -3.43 25.07
N LYS A 14 -41.32 -4.76 25.20
CA LYS A 14 -40.14 -5.60 25.46
C LYS A 14 -39.26 -5.70 24.21
N THR A 15 -39.84 -5.97 23.05
CA THR A 15 -39.10 -6.05 21.77
C THR A 15 -38.39 -4.74 21.42
N LEU A 16 -39.04 -3.58 21.61
CA LEU A 16 -38.41 -2.27 21.38
C LEU A 16 -37.26 -2.01 22.35
N ARG A 17 -37.37 -2.42 23.62
CA ARG A 17 -36.26 -2.32 24.59
C ARG A 17 -35.07 -3.18 24.19
N PHE A 18 -35.30 -4.42 23.76
CA PHE A 18 -34.23 -5.30 23.28
C PHE A 18 -33.54 -4.72 22.05
N LEU A 19 -34.31 -4.26 21.04
CA LEU A 19 -33.74 -3.64 19.84
C LEU A 19 -32.94 -2.37 20.15
N ALA A 20 -33.42 -1.54 21.09
CA ALA A 20 -32.69 -0.36 21.52
C ALA A 20 -31.36 -0.73 22.20
N ILE A 21 -31.35 -1.72 23.09
CA ILE A 21 -30.14 -2.20 23.77
C ILE A 21 -29.13 -2.75 22.75
N THR A 22 -29.57 -3.59 21.81
CA THR A 22 -28.69 -4.15 20.78
C THR A 22 -28.16 -3.08 19.84
N ALA A 23 -28.97 -2.08 19.49
CA ALA A 23 -28.53 -0.95 18.68
C ALA A 23 -27.47 -0.10 19.40
N VAL A 24 -27.66 0.18 20.69
CA VAL A 24 -26.68 0.92 21.50
C VAL A 24 -25.35 0.17 21.59
N ILE A 25 -25.38 -1.15 21.81
CA ILE A 25 -24.16 -1.97 21.86
C ILE A 25 -23.46 -2.00 20.49
N ALA A 26 -24.22 -2.15 19.40
CA ALA A 26 -23.64 -2.15 18.06
C ALA A 26 -22.98 -0.80 17.71
N ILE A 27 -23.65 0.31 18.05
CA ILE A 27 -23.12 1.66 17.84
C ILE A 27 -21.89 1.90 18.72
N SER A 28 -21.91 1.49 19.99
CA SER A 28 -20.78 1.73 20.90
C SER A 28 -19.54 0.97 20.47
N VAL A 29 -19.67 -0.29 20.06
CA VAL A 29 -18.55 -1.09 19.52
C VAL A 29 -18.04 -0.49 18.21
N GLY A 30 -18.94 -0.08 17.31
CA GLY A 30 -18.57 0.53 16.03
C GLY A 30 -17.85 1.88 16.19
N LEU A 31 -18.25 2.71 17.15
CA LEU A 31 -17.56 3.97 17.42
C LEU A 31 -16.23 3.74 18.14
N ALA A 32 -16.17 2.82 19.12
CA ALA A 32 -14.92 2.53 19.82
C ALA A 32 -13.83 1.99 18.87
N SER A 33 -14.21 1.13 17.92
CA SER A 33 -13.26 0.57 16.96
C SER A 33 -12.70 1.62 16.00
N THR A 34 -13.50 2.58 15.53
CA THR A 34 -13.02 3.66 14.65
C THR A 34 -12.06 4.60 15.36
N PHE A 35 -12.32 4.94 16.63
CA PHE A 35 -11.39 5.75 17.44
C PHE A 35 -10.05 5.04 17.68
N ILE A 36 -10.06 3.74 17.99
CA ILE A 36 -8.84 2.97 18.22
C ILE A 36 -8.02 2.85 16.93
N GLN A 37 -8.67 2.59 15.78
CA GLN A 37 -7.99 2.52 14.49
C GLN A 37 -7.37 3.88 14.10
N SER A 38 -8.07 4.98 14.38
CA SER A 38 -7.56 6.33 14.15
C SER A 38 -6.31 6.60 14.99
N TYR A 39 -6.34 6.28 16.29
CA TYR A 39 -5.17 6.45 17.18
C TYR A 39 -4.00 5.53 16.83
N LEU A 40 -4.24 4.28 16.42
CA LEU A 40 -3.15 3.40 15.98
C LEU A 40 -2.57 3.80 14.62
N SER A 41 -3.36 4.49 13.78
CA SER A 41 -2.88 4.95 12.47
C SER A 41 -1.97 6.17 12.55
N THR A 42 -1.99 6.94 13.64
CA THR A 42 -1.14 8.13 13.80
C THR A 42 0.33 7.80 14.07
N ASP A 43 0.64 6.61 14.59
CA ASP A 43 2.01 6.20 14.91
C ASP A 43 2.55 5.13 13.96
N ASN A 44 1.79 4.72 12.95
CA ASN A 44 2.28 3.82 11.92
C ASN A 44 2.93 4.62 10.78
N PRO A 45 4.26 4.52 10.54
CA PRO A 45 4.94 5.27 9.50
C PRO A 45 4.33 5.10 8.11
N LEU A 46 3.77 3.92 7.80
CA LEU A 46 3.19 3.64 6.48
C LEU A 46 1.87 4.38 6.23
N LYS A 47 1.18 4.81 7.30
CA LYS A 47 -0.14 5.45 7.24
C LYS A 47 -0.15 6.89 7.73
N ALA A 48 0.79 7.25 8.59
CA ALA A 48 0.87 8.57 9.19
C ALA A 48 1.35 9.63 8.20
N CYS A 49 0.83 10.84 8.36
CA CYS A 49 1.32 12.02 7.66
C CYS A 49 2.51 12.63 8.42
N ILE A 50 3.56 13.02 7.68
CA ILE A 50 4.80 13.56 8.24
C ILE A 50 4.91 15.10 8.19
N ASN A 51 3.92 15.80 7.61
CA ASN A 51 3.96 17.25 7.35
C ASN A 51 4.34 18.12 8.56
N ASP A 52 3.82 17.77 9.75
CA ASP A 52 4.03 18.54 10.98
C ASP A 52 5.02 17.85 11.95
N ARG A 53 5.79 16.88 11.46
CA ARG A 53 6.72 16.08 12.28
C ARG A 53 8.16 16.47 11.99
N HIS A 54 8.99 16.45 13.04
CA HIS A 54 10.43 16.50 12.85
C HIS A 54 10.95 15.09 12.51
N THR A 55 11.42 14.90 11.28
CA THR A 55 11.89 13.62 10.74
C THR A 55 13.42 13.62 10.55
N PRO A 56 14.21 13.32 11.59
CA PRO A 56 15.67 13.26 11.49
C PRO A 56 16.15 12.00 10.74
N TYR A 57 15.38 10.91 10.74
CA TYR A 57 15.71 9.70 10.01
C TYR A 57 15.27 9.84 8.55
N ARG A 58 16.23 9.77 7.62
CA ARG A 58 15.99 9.99 6.19
C ARG A 58 16.82 9.00 5.38
N ILE A 59 16.18 8.41 4.39
CA ILE A 59 16.77 7.49 3.42
C ILE A 59 16.37 7.99 2.04
N THR A 60 17.32 8.01 1.10
CA THR A 60 17.06 8.27 -0.32
C THR A 60 17.67 7.16 -1.14
N ALA A 61 16.88 6.56 -2.03
CA ALA A 61 17.35 5.51 -2.93
C ALA A 61 16.66 5.64 -4.29
N ILE A 62 17.22 4.98 -5.31
CA ILE A 62 16.69 5.01 -6.67
C ILE A 62 15.98 3.68 -6.93
N LEU A 63 14.77 3.74 -7.50
CA LEU A 63 14.04 2.57 -7.97
C LEU A 63 13.81 2.69 -9.47
N GLU A 64 14.13 1.63 -10.20
CA GLU A 64 13.74 1.42 -11.58
C GLU A 64 12.78 0.24 -11.66
N ILE A 65 11.75 0.36 -12.50
CA ILE A 65 10.75 -0.70 -12.69
C ILE A 65 10.72 -1.09 -14.15
N GLU A 66 10.68 -2.39 -14.39
CA GLU A 66 10.49 -3.01 -15.69
C GLU A 66 9.29 -3.96 -15.58
N VAL A 67 8.33 -3.83 -16.49
CA VAL A 67 7.16 -4.71 -16.58
C VAL A 67 7.16 -5.32 -17.98
N ASP A 68 7.18 -6.65 -18.07
CA ASP A 68 7.16 -7.39 -19.34
C ASP A 68 8.26 -6.91 -20.32
N GLY A 69 9.46 -6.67 -19.80
CA GLY A 69 10.62 -6.20 -20.59
C GLY A 69 10.61 -4.70 -20.95
N GLN A 70 9.58 -3.95 -20.54
CA GLN A 70 9.46 -2.52 -20.81
C GLN A 70 9.67 -1.71 -19.54
N ARG A 71 10.47 -0.63 -19.64
CA ARG A 71 10.66 0.31 -18.52
C ARG A 71 9.33 0.98 -18.18
N ALA A 72 8.92 0.88 -16.92
CA ALA A 72 7.76 1.57 -16.39
C ALA A 72 8.20 2.88 -15.71
N ASP A 73 7.52 3.98 -16.04
CA ASP A 73 7.79 5.26 -15.41
C ASP A 73 7.19 5.32 -14.00
N ILE A 74 7.99 5.81 -13.05
CA ILE A 74 7.52 6.10 -11.69
C ILE A 74 7.07 7.56 -11.67
N PRO A 75 5.77 7.86 -11.41
CA PRO A 75 5.29 9.22 -11.38
C PRO A 75 5.87 10.02 -10.19
N ALA A 76 5.96 11.34 -10.39
CA ALA A 76 6.24 12.28 -9.32
C ALA A 76 5.02 12.42 -8.38
N GLY A 77 5.27 12.71 -7.10
CA GLY A 77 4.21 12.99 -6.13
C GLY A 77 3.54 11.75 -5.54
N ILE A 78 4.12 10.56 -5.71
CA ILE A 78 3.66 9.36 -4.98
C ILE A 78 3.81 9.64 -3.48
N GLY A 79 2.82 9.24 -2.69
CA GLY A 79 2.82 9.50 -1.25
C GLY A 79 2.57 10.97 -0.87
N MET A 80 2.29 11.86 -1.82
CA MET A 80 1.93 13.26 -1.57
C MET A 80 0.43 13.46 -1.84
N GLU A 81 -0.40 13.13 -0.86
CA GLU A 81 -1.85 13.32 -0.93
C GLU A 81 -2.22 14.79 -0.63
N ALA A 82 -2.68 15.51 -1.66
CA ALA A 82 -3.25 16.84 -1.50
C ALA A 82 -4.60 16.76 -0.74
N PRO A 83 -4.91 17.71 0.18
CA PRO A 83 -4.21 18.96 0.44
C PRO A 83 -3.24 18.97 1.65
N SER A 84 -2.99 17.87 2.35
CA SER A 84 -2.26 17.96 3.64
C SER A 84 -1.53 16.71 4.14
N CYS A 85 -1.40 15.63 3.35
CA CYS A 85 -0.74 14.42 3.84
C CYS A 85 0.41 13.98 2.95
N HIS A 86 1.62 14.14 3.45
CA HIS A 86 2.83 13.53 2.92
C HIS A 86 3.06 12.27 3.73
N ARG A 87 3.09 11.11 3.06
CA ARG A 87 3.44 9.82 3.64
C ARG A 87 4.93 9.78 3.96
N SER A 88 5.33 8.80 4.76
CA SER A 88 6.74 8.57 5.11
C SER A 88 7.60 8.24 3.89
N MET A 89 7.08 7.55 2.88
CA MET A 89 7.77 7.30 1.62
C MET A 89 7.09 8.05 0.47
N TYR A 90 7.88 8.75 -0.34
CA TYR A 90 7.35 9.60 -1.40
C TYR A 90 8.35 9.83 -2.55
N THR A 91 7.84 10.27 -3.70
CA THR A 91 8.67 10.72 -4.84
C THR A 91 8.48 12.21 -5.08
N LEU A 92 9.58 12.93 -5.32
CA LEU A 92 9.52 14.35 -5.70
C LEU A 92 9.49 14.53 -7.21
N THR A 93 10.19 13.68 -7.94
CA THR A 93 10.28 13.74 -9.41
C THR A 93 10.01 12.37 -10.04
N ASN A 94 10.03 12.31 -11.36
CA ASN A 94 9.75 11.09 -12.14
C ASN A 94 11.02 10.30 -12.53
N ASP A 95 12.13 10.59 -11.87
CA ASP A 95 13.43 9.94 -12.06
C ASP A 95 13.54 8.59 -11.34
N GLY A 96 12.56 8.24 -10.51
CA GLY A 96 12.57 7.04 -9.67
C GLY A 96 13.26 7.24 -8.31
N THR A 97 13.64 8.47 -7.95
CA THR A 97 14.19 8.76 -6.63
C THR A 97 13.07 8.70 -5.57
N ILE A 98 13.22 7.78 -4.63
CA ILE A 98 12.32 7.58 -3.50
C ILE A 98 12.99 8.16 -2.26
N HIS A 99 12.24 8.99 -1.54
CA HIS A 99 12.60 9.48 -0.22
C HIS A 99 11.77 8.76 0.82
N ALA A 100 12.41 8.29 1.90
CA ALA A 100 11.75 7.75 3.07
C ALA A 100 12.18 8.52 4.32
N GLU A 101 11.23 9.01 5.09
CA GLU A 101 11.48 9.85 6.26
C GLU A 101 10.62 9.45 7.45
N TRP A 102 11.24 9.44 8.64
CA TRP A 102 10.52 9.18 9.89
C TRP A 102 11.16 9.85 11.11
N ILE A 103 10.45 9.79 12.25
CA ILE A 103 10.91 10.37 13.53
C ILE A 103 12.10 9.56 14.10
N GLU A 104 12.06 8.25 13.95
CA GLU A 104 13.05 7.29 14.44
C GLU A 104 13.46 6.31 13.34
N GLU A 105 14.50 5.53 13.59
CA GLU A 105 14.92 4.47 12.67
C GLU A 105 13.78 3.48 12.45
N TYR A 106 13.45 3.23 11.19
CA TYR A 106 12.36 2.35 10.81
C TYR A 106 12.80 1.45 9.65
N PRO A 107 12.56 0.13 9.72
CA PRO A 107 12.92 -0.80 8.66
C PRO A 107 11.95 -0.65 7.48
N PHE A 108 12.13 0.40 6.68
CA PHE A 108 11.42 0.52 5.41
C PHE A 108 11.81 -0.64 4.49
N GLU A 109 10.90 -0.98 3.58
CA GLU A 109 11.08 -2.07 2.61
C GLU A 109 10.56 -1.57 1.26
N ILE A 110 11.02 -2.16 0.17
CA ILE A 110 10.58 -1.77 -1.19
C ILE A 110 9.07 -1.98 -1.35
N GLY A 111 8.54 -3.06 -0.75
CA GLY A 111 7.11 -3.38 -0.75
C GLY A 111 6.26 -2.32 -0.07
N HIS A 112 6.79 -1.61 0.94
CA HIS A 112 6.09 -0.49 1.58
C HIS A 112 5.86 0.66 0.61
N PHE A 113 6.86 0.99 -0.22
CA PHE A 113 6.71 2.01 -1.26
C PHE A 113 5.71 1.58 -2.33
N LEU A 114 5.84 0.35 -2.85
CA LEU A 114 4.91 -0.18 -3.84
C LEU A 114 3.46 -0.19 -3.34
N TRP A 115 3.27 -0.44 -2.04
CA TRP A 115 1.96 -0.35 -1.41
C TRP A 115 1.44 1.10 -1.30
N ILE A 116 2.30 2.07 -0.92
CA ILE A 116 1.92 3.49 -0.87
C ILE A 116 1.56 4.03 -2.27
N TRP A 117 2.21 3.53 -3.30
CA TRP A 117 1.93 3.88 -4.69
C TRP A 117 0.64 3.22 -5.24
N ASP A 118 0.06 2.24 -4.55
CA ASP A 118 -0.98 1.37 -5.11
C ASP A 118 -0.53 0.63 -6.38
N PHE A 119 0.75 0.22 -6.44
CA PHE A 119 1.25 -0.58 -7.56
C PHE A 119 0.49 -1.92 -7.65
N PRO A 120 0.04 -2.35 -8.85
CA PRO A 120 -0.79 -3.54 -9.03
C PRO A 120 0.00 -4.85 -8.92
N LEU A 121 0.70 -5.07 -7.81
CA LEU A 121 1.51 -6.27 -7.56
C LEU A 121 0.70 -7.57 -7.64
N ARG A 122 -0.61 -7.50 -7.39
CA ARG A 122 -1.54 -8.65 -7.48
C ARG A 122 -1.71 -9.17 -8.91
N ASP A 123 -1.49 -8.31 -9.90
CA ASP A 123 -1.61 -8.65 -11.31
C ASP A 123 -0.29 -9.17 -11.88
N MET A 124 0.78 -9.17 -11.06
CA MET A 124 2.10 -9.67 -11.43
C MET A 124 2.29 -11.13 -10.99
N GLU A 125 3.02 -11.89 -11.80
CA GLU A 125 3.46 -13.24 -11.51
C GLU A 125 4.73 -13.21 -10.65
N GLN A 126 4.53 -13.35 -9.34
CA GLN A 126 5.61 -13.23 -8.34
C GLN A 126 6.75 -14.23 -8.54
N SER A 127 6.46 -15.43 -9.06
CA SER A 127 7.49 -16.46 -9.31
C SER A 127 8.44 -16.13 -10.48
N LYS A 128 8.05 -15.19 -11.35
CA LYS A 128 8.87 -14.70 -12.47
C LYS A 128 9.37 -13.27 -12.26
N SER A 129 8.93 -12.64 -11.18
CA SER A 129 9.32 -11.28 -10.82
C SER A 129 10.51 -11.33 -9.87
N ALA A 130 11.45 -10.40 -10.02
CA ALA A 130 12.65 -10.31 -9.20
C ALA A 130 12.97 -8.86 -8.85
N ILE A 131 13.65 -8.66 -7.73
CA ILE A 131 14.20 -7.35 -7.34
C ILE A 131 15.71 -7.49 -7.26
N TYR A 132 16.41 -6.58 -7.93
CA TYR A 132 17.85 -6.49 -7.92
C TYR A 132 18.28 -5.26 -7.10
N VAL A 133 19.31 -5.42 -6.30
CA VAL A 133 19.92 -4.39 -5.46
C VAL A 133 21.36 -4.23 -5.93
N ASP A 134 21.68 -3.06 -6.48
CA ASP A 134 22.96 -2.79 -7.15
C ASP A 134 23.36 -3.88 -8.17
N GLY A 135 22.36 -4.43 -8.86
CA GLY A 135 22.53 -5.48 -9.87
C GLY A 135 22.56 -6.92 -9.33
N THR A 136 22.49 -7.13 -8.02
CA THR A 136 22.41 -8.47 -7.41
C THR A 136 20.98 -8.82 -7.05
N GLU A 137 20.50 -9.99 -7.45
CA GLU A 137 19.15 -10.44 -7.11
C GLU A 137 18.97 -10.60 -5.58
N SER A 138 17.92 -9.98 -5.06
CA SER A 138 17.56 -10.05 -3.65
C SER A 138 16.72 -11.31 -3.37
N PRO A 139 17.10 -12.13 -2.36
CA PRO A 139 16.30 -13.29 -1.95
C PRO A 139 14.98 -12.88 -1.26
N ASP A 140 14.91 -11.65 -0.75
CA ASP A 140 13.77 -11.16 0.03
C ASP A 140 12.70 -10.48 -0.85
N PHE A 141 12.96 -10.36 -2.15
CA PHE A 141 12.07 -9.74 -3.13
C PHE A 141 11.56 -8.37 -2.63
N ILE A 142 10.24 -8.17 -2.52
CA ILE A 142 9.62 -6.91 -2.07
C ILE A 142 9.89 -6.61 -0.59
N ASN A 143 10.24 -7.61 0.21
CA ASN A 143 10.51 -7.42 1.64
C ASN A 143 11.97 -7.00 1.89
N HIS A 144 12.74 -6.77 0.82
CA HIS A 144 14.12 -6.33 0.98
C HIS A 144 14.17 -4.97 1.69
N PRO A 145 15.03 -4.81 2.72
CA PRO A 145 15.17 -3.55 3.43
C PRO A 145 15.57 -2.40 2.50
N PHE A 146 14.87 -1.28 2.64
CA PHE A 146 15.15 -0.05 1.93
C PHE A 146 16.28 0.70 2.64
N GLN A 147 17.39 0.91 1.94
CA GLN A 147 18.63 1.47 2.49
C GLN A 147 19.10 2.67 1.68
N ASP A 148 19.88 3.53 2.34
CA ASP A 148 20.31 4.82 1.79
C ASP A 148 21.36 4.63 0.69
N GLY A 149 21.16 5.35 -0.42
CA GLY A 149 22.07 5.39 -1.55
C GLY A 149 22.06 4.17 -2.47
N LEU A 150 21.24 3.15 -2.21
CA LEU A 150 21.19 1.95 -3.05
C LEU A 150 20.38 2.17 -4.33
N HIS A 151 20.67 1.36 -5.35
CA HIS A 151 19.90 1.31 -6.58
C HIS A 151 19.11 0.00 -6.66
N TYR A 152 17.79 0.13 -6.73
CA TYR A 152 16.86 -0.97 -6.85
C TYR A 152 16.35 -1.07 -8.28
N LYS A 153 16.36 -2.27 -8.85
CA LYS A 153 15.68 -2.58 -10.11
C LYS A 153 14.65 -3.67 -9.86
N ALA A 154 13.37 -3.35 -9.98
CA ALA A 154 12.30 -4.33 -9.91
C ALA A 154 11.88 -4.76 -11.31
N VAL A 155 11.96 -6.05 -11.59
CA VAL A 155 11.52 -6.65 -12.85
C VAL A 155 10.27 -7.47 -12.54
N PHE A 156 9.14 -7.07 -13.12
CA PHE A 156 7.87 -7.75 -12.98
C PHE A 156 7.43 -8.37 -14.30
N THR A 157 6.78 -9.52 -14.19
CA THR A 157 6.07 -10.16 -15.30
C THR A 157 4.58 -10.14 -14.99
N SER A 158 3.75 -9.64 -15.90
CA SER A 158 2.31 -9.62 -15.70
C SER A 158 1.71 -11.02 -15.88
N LYS A 159 0.63 -11.33 -15.15
CA LYS A 159 -0.09 -12.60 -15.32
C LYS A 159 -0.81 -12.72 -16.67
N ALA A 160 -1.02 -11.59 -17.33
CA ALA A 160 -1.59 -11.52 -18.67
C ALA A 160 -0.51 -11.60 -19.76
N HIS A 161 0.77 -11.69 -19.39
CA HIS A 161 1.87 -11.82 -20.32
C HIS A 161 1.76 -13.14 -21.08
N ASP A 162 1.75 -13.02 -22.40
CA ASP A 162 1.67 -14.15 -23.31
C ASP A 162 3.11 -14.57 -23.65
N GLU A 163 3.56 -15.68 -23.05
CA GLU A 163 4.90 -16.25 -23.25
C GLU A 163 5.23 -16.50 -24.73
N SER A 164 4.23 -16.60 -25.62
CA SER A 164 4.46 -16.77 -27.05
C SER A 164 5.18 -15.57 -27.70
N LYS A 165 5.04 -14.37 -27.11
CA LYS A 165 5.68 -13.14 -27.62
C LYS A 165 7.19 -13.07 -27.37
N ASP A 166 7.69 -13.77 -26.35
CA ASP A 166 9.14 -13.86 -26.08
C ASP A 166 9.83 -14.85 -27.03
N SER A 167 9.05 -15.74 -27.65
CA SER A 167 9.52 -16.76 -28.60
C SER A 167 9.31 -16.38 -30.08
N ASP A 168 8.80 -15.19 -30.38
CA ASP A 168 8.53 -14.76 -31.74
C ASP A 168 9.82 -14.29 -32.43
N PHE A 169 10.69 -15.25 -32.74
CA PHE A 169 11.92 -15.09 -33.54
C PHE A 169 11.60 -14.89 -35.04
N LEU A 170 10.53 -14.16 -35.38
CA LEU A 170 10.29 -13.82 -36.77
C LEU A 170 11.29 -12.73 -37.18
N PRO A 171 12.13 -12.99 -38.20
CA PRO A 171 13.02 -11.96 -38.72
C PRO A 171 12.20 -10.78 -39.27
N PRO A 172 12.74 -9.55 -39.24
CA PRO A 172 12.03 -8.39 -39.77
C PRO A 172 11.65 -8.64 -41.23
N GLU A 173 10.37 -8.39 -41.57
CA GLU A 173 9.92 -8.40 -42.96
C GLU A 173 10.62 -7.24 -43.69
N ASN A 174 11.40 -7.60 -44.71
CA ASN A 174 12.13 -6.67 -45.60
C ASN A 174 11.22 -5.68 -46.32
#